data_AF-A0A7Y2GPG5-F1
#
_entry.id   AF-A0A7Y2GPG5-F1
#
_cell.length_a   1.000
_cell.length_b   1.000
_cell.length_c   1.000
_cell.angle_alpha   90.00
_cell.angle_beta   90.00
_cell.angle_gamma   90.00
#
_symmetry.space_group_name_H-M   'P 1'
#
loop_
_entity.id
_entity.type
_entity.pdbx_description
1 polymer ?
#
loop_
_entity_poly.entity_id
_entity_poly.type
_entity_poly.pdbx_seq_one_letter_code
_entity_poly.pdbx_strand_id
1 'polypeptide(L)'
;MSSSCEHSNPLIREGITQVQRLLDALVPENVKLHELTTEDWMAFAKDYASLITYFKLTDSNNADGDWEDFFPEKEAIPATLAKYFDGTIEPHLSLFIAFLKLLAYPQQSLNGIPKRHLDFYYKEVLKLSPNPFSPDTVHVIFELAKNATSELVEKNSVLEAGKDSEGNPRNYAMDGDFVANRAQVAAMHTIYTDEDNKLRYALVPNTKDGLEEPLEEDLTWSAFGDDGWPLVDLEIALAGQIFALKEGTRIISLNWAFSKKLNLIGSMYASFTTEEGWTDEIQITPDQIQGEKNNEWTITIPSDVPALSGYREDIHLRRINTLQPVLKLRFDNAGTYDEAKSIQISKIDVNVEVQGATDLIIENVLGNISPDKPFMPFGPRPKKNTAMTIKNEEFVGKQIENFQLYFNWLDVPPNLTNHYSHYQAAIDAQKTNESKNLGYLQSYTYFTDFFLTVNPLVISGNEALGIEPDPMREDFQLEITSPFQSGEGQAKMFDPTPQANIETPINTLKGGEITVRLKASFYHDLYNSIYVSIITKAGTGGVEPDALPNEPYTPLVDSML
;
A
#
# COMPACT_ATOMS: atom_id res chain seq x y z
N MET A 1 -5.85 -9.80 -51.72
CA MET A 1 -6.41 -10.26 -50.43
C MET A 1 -5.35 -11.12 -49.74
N SER A 2 -4.83 -10.65 -48.60
CA SER A 2 -3.91 -11.42 -47.74
C SER A 2 -4.67 -12.56 -47.07
N SER A 3 -4.12 -13.77 -47.09
CA SER A 3 -4.75 -15.01 -46.64
C SER A 3 -4.70 -15.27 -45.13
N SER A 4 -4.32 -14.28 -44.32
CA SER A 4 -4.35 -14.41 -42.85
C SER A 4 -4.39 -13.02 -42.20
N CYS A 5 -5.60 -12.53 -41.93
CA CYS A 5 -5.84 -11.44 -40.97
C CYS A 5 -6.75 -11.99 -39.88
N GLU A 6 -6.15 -12.68 -38.90
CA GLU A 6 -6.85 -13.17 -37.69
C GLU A 6 -6.77 -12.18 -36.51
N HIS A 7 -6.42 -10.91 -36.75
CA HIS A 7 -6.41 -9.92 -35.67
C HIS A 7 -7.80 -9.31 -35.47
N SER A 8 -8.48 -9.73 -34.40
CA SER A 8 -9.66 -9.02 -33.89
C SER A 8 -9.22 -7.77 -33.10
N ASN A 9 -9.28 -6.60 -33.75
CA ASN A 9 -9.17 -5.32 -33.04
C ASN A 9 -10.50 -5.04 -32.29
N PRO A 10 -10.52 -4.68 -30.99
CA PRO A 10 -11.76 -4.48 -30.22
C PRO A 10 -12.46 -3.13 -30.47
N LEU A 11 -11.83 -2.19 -31.19
CA LEU A 11 -12.40 -0.87 -31.43
C LEU A 11 -13.25 -0.89 -32.71
N ILE A 12 -14.57 -0.83 -32.52
CA ILE A 12 -15.64 -0.70 -33.53
C ILE A 12 -15.35 -1.54 -34.78
N ARG A 13 -15.72 -2.82 -34.74
CA ARG A 13 -16.23 -3.43 -35.98
C ARG A 13 -17.46 -2.64 -36.35
N GLU A 14 -17.32 -1.68 -37.27
CA GLU A 14 -18.49 -1.21 -38.00
C GLU A 14 -19.17 -2.50 -38.48
N GLY A 15 -20.41 -2.75 -38.06
CA GLY A 15 -21.11 -4.02 -38.29
C GLY A 15 -21.49 -4.26 -39.75
N ILE A 16 -20.54 -4.10 -40.67
CA ILE A 16 -20.63 -4.05 -42.13
C ILE A 16 -19.88 -5.20 -42.82
N THR A 17 -19.31 -6.19 -42.10
CA THR A 17 -19.02 -7.48 -42.74
C THR A 17 -20.35 -8.22 -43.00
N GLN A 18 -21.06 -7.73 -44.00
CA GLN A 18 -22.39 -8.11 -44.47
C GLN A 18 -22.45 -9.55 -44.98
N VAL A 19 -21.28 -10.16 -45.26
CA VAL A 19 -21.15 -11.48 -45.88
C VAL A 19 -21.76 -12.59 -45.00
N GLN A 20 -21.66 -12.49 -43.66
CA GLN A 20 -22.27 -13.47 -42.74
C GLN A 20 -23.78 -13.26 -42.49
N ARG A 21 -24.37 -12.16 -42.99
CA ARG A 21 -25.82 -11.87 -42.90
C ARG A 21 -26.55 -12.03 -44.24
N LEU A 22 -25.83 -12.42 -45.29
CA LEU A 22 -26.45 -12.74 -46.57
C LEU A 22 -27.27 -14.01 -46.36
N LEU A 23 -28.59 -13.87 -46.19
CA LEU A 23 -29.49 -15.01 -46.18
C LEU A 23 -29.28 -15.77 -47.49
N ASP A 24 -29.02 -17.06 -47.42
CA ASP A 24 -28.90 -17.91 -48.62
C ASP A 24 -30.11 -17.75 -49.55
N ALA A 25 -31.30 -17.51 -48.99
CA ALA A 25 -32.52 -17.22 -49.75
C ALA A 25 -32.46 -15.96 -50.64
N LEU A 26 -31.53 -15.02 -50.36
CA LEU A 26 -31.31 -13.80 -51.14
C LEU A 26 -30.20 -13.97 -52.19
N VAL A 27 -29.49 -15.10 -52.20
CA VAL A 27 -28.49 -15.41 -53.22
C VAL A 27 -29.24 -15.93 -54.46
N PRO A 28 -29.19 -15.24 -55.61
CA PRO A 28 -29.96 -15.64 -56.79
C PRO A 28 -29.61 -17.02 -57.35
N GLU A 29 -28.44 -17.54 -56.98
CA GLU A 29 -27.94 -18.86 -57.40
C GLU A 29 -28.58 -20.03 -56.64
N ASN A 30 -29.25 -19.73 -55.51
CA ASN A 30 -29.92 -20.73 -54.67
C ASN A 30 -31.36 -21.06 -55.12
N VAL A 31 -31.93 -20.29 -56.05
CA VAL A 31 -33.25 -20.58 -56.64
C VAL A 31 -33.06 -20.97 -58.10
N LYS A 32 -33.18 -22.25 -58.39
CA LYS A 32 -33.17 -22.77 -59.76
C LYS A 32 -34.61 -23.05 -60.19
N LEU A 33 -35.04 -22.47 -61.31
CA LEU A 33 -36.36 -22.75 -61.89
C LEU A 33 -36.47 -24.18 -62.43
N HIS A 34 -35.33 -24.80 -62.72
CA HIS A 34 -35.23 -26.16 -63.21
C HIS A 34 -34.03 -26.88 -62.58
N GLU A 35 -34.34 -27.78 -61.65
CA GLU A 35 -33.37 -28.46 -60.79
C GLU A 35 -33.04 -29.89 -61.21
N LEU A 36 -33.74 -30.45 -62.21
CA LEU A 36 -33.50 -31.82 -62.65
C LEU A 36 -32.05 -31.99 -63.12
N THR A 37 -31.37 -32.92 -62.46
CA THR A 37 -30.03 -33.35 -62.82
C THR A 37 -30.07 -34.31 -64.01
N THR A 38 -28.91 -34.66 -64.55
CA THR A 38 -28.81 -35.70 -65.58
C THR A 38 -29.33 -37.05 -65.09
N GLU A 39 -29.16 -37.35 -63.79
CA GLU A 39 -29.68 -38.56 -63.15
C GLU A 39 -31.22 -38.55 -63.11
N ASP A 40 -31.81 -37.43 -62.68
CA ASP A 40 -33.27 -37.26 -62.62
C ASP A 40 -33.91 -37.39 -64.01
N TRP A 41 -33.27 -36.82 -65.04
CA TRP A 41 -33.75 -36.95 -66.42
C TRP A 41 -33.70 -38.38 -66.94
N MET A 42 -32.67 -39.15 -66.58
CA MET A 42 -32.59 -40.56 -66.95
C MET A 42 -33.61 -41.41 -66.21
N ALA A 43 -33.79 -41.17 -64.91
CA ALA A 43 -34.80 -41.87 -64.11
C ALA A 43 -36.21 -41.58 -64.65
N PHE A 44 -36.49 -40.31 -64.97
CA PHE A 44 -37.73 -39.91 -65.62
C PHE A 44 -37.92 -40.58 -66.99
N ALA A 45 -36.87 -40.66 -67.80
CA ALA A 45 -36.94 -41.29 -69.11
C ALA A 45 -37.21 -42.80 -69.03
N LYS A 46 -36.64 -43.49 -68.03
CA LYS A 46 -36.96 -44.90 -67.74
C LYS A 46 -38.44 -45.07 -67.39
N ASP A 47 -38.94 -44.27 -66.45
CA ASP A 47 -40.36 -44.30 -66.06
C ASP A 47 -41.28 -44.03 -67.25
N TYR A 48 -40.91 -43.05 -68.10
CA TYR A 48 -41.65 -42.72 -69.30
C TYR A 48 -41.62 -43.87 -70.33
N ALA A 49 -40.49 -44.57 -70.45
CA ALA A 49 -40.32 -45.68 -71.39
C ALA A 49 -41.20 -46.89 -71.03
N SER A 50 -41.51 -47.12 -69.75
CA SER A 50 -42.48 -48.15 -69.31
C SER A 50 -43.89 -47.94 -69.89
N LEU A 51 -44.24 -46.72 -70.27
CA LEU A 51 -45.53 -46.38 -70.87
C LEU A 51 -45.54 -46.54 -72.39
N ILE A 52 -44.39 -46.82 -73.00
CA ILE A 52 -44.23 -46.97 -74.45
C ILE A 52 -44.19 -48.45 -74.77
N THR A 53 -45.17 -48.91 -75.54
CA THR A 53 -45.21 -50.32 -75.97
C THR A 53 -44.05 -50.66 -76.90
N TYR A 54 -43.38 -51.77 -76.63
CA TYR A 54 -42.32 -52.33 -77.47
C TYR A 54 -42.87 -53.36 -78.45
N PHE A 55 -42.37 -53.32 -79.69
CA PHE A 55 -42.70 -54.27 -80.74
C PHE A 55 -41.41 -54.81 -81.33
N LYS A 56 -41.35 -56.13 -81.58
CA LYS A 56 -40.17 -56.77 -82.18
C LYS A 56 -40.01 -56.34 -83.63
N LEU A 57 -38.75 -56.29 -84.08
CA LEU A 57 -38.44 -56.05 -85.49
C LEU A 57 -39.12 -57.07 -86.43
N THR A 58 -39.36 -58.29 -85.94
CA THR A 58 -39.97 -59.39 -86.69
C THR A 58 -41.49 -59.48 -86.55
N ASP A 59 -42.09 -58.72 -85.63
CA ASP A 59 -43.53 -58.73 -85.39
C ASP A 59 -44.02 -57.37 -84.88
N SER A 60 -44.65 -56.60 -85.78
CA SER A 60 -45.22 -55.28 -85.50
C SER A 60 -46.68 -55.32 -85.06
N ASN A 61 -47.31 -56.50 -85.03
CA ASN A 61 -48.74 -56.63 -84.73
C ASN A 61 -49.00 -57.09 -83.29
N ASN A 62 -48.00 -57.70 -82.64
CA ASN A 62 -48.08 -58.13 -81.25
C ASN A 62 -47.05 -57.40 -80.39
N ALA A 63 -47.51 -56.77 -79.32
CA ALA A 63 -46.66 -56.11 -78.34
C ALA A 63 -45.81 -57.13 -77.56
N ASP A 64 -44.57 -56.79 -77.26
CA ASP A 64 -43.61 -57.60 -76.49
C ASP A 64 -43.07 -56.82 -75.29
N GLY A 65 -43.98 -56.30 -74.46
CA GLY A 65 -43.62 -55.48 -73.30
C GLY A 65 -43.49 -53.99 -73.64
N ASP A 66 -42.52 -53.33 -73.02
CA ASP A 66 -42.31 -51.89 -73.09
C ASP A 66 -40.81 -51.54 -73.31
N TRP A 67 -40.51 -50.25 -73.36
CA TRP A 67 -39.15 -49.76 -73.58
C TRP A 67 -38.38 -49.51 -72.27
N GLU A 68 -38.86 -49.95 -71.10
CA GLU A 68 -38.19 -49.69 -69.81
C GLU A 68 -36.75 -50.22 -69.79
N ASP A 69 -36.53 -51.41 -70.36
CA ASP A 69 -35.20 -52.06 -70.49
C ASP A 69 -34.21 -51.29 -71.37
N PHE A 70 -34.66 -50.25 -72.09
CA PHE A 70 -33.79 -49.35 -72.84
C PHE A 70 -32.90 -48.50 -71.92
N PHE A 71 -33.29 -48.32 -70.67
CA PHE A 71 -32.55 -47.52 -69.69
C PHE A 71 -32.07 -48.40 -68.54
N PRO A 72 -30.87 -48.13 -67.97
CA PRO A 72 -30.36 -48.88 -66.82
C PRO A 72 -31.29 -48.72 -65.62
N GLU A 73 -31.29 -49.69 -64.72
CA GLU A 73 -31.99 -49.59 -63.43
C GLU A 73 -31.62 -48.30 -62.69
N LYS A 74 -32.58 -47.72 -61.95
CA LYS A 74 -32.41 -46.38 -61.37
C LYS A 74 -31.19 -46.31 -60.44
N GLU A 75 -30.92 -47.38 -59.69
CA GLU A 75 -29.77 -47.50 -58.80
C GLU A 75 -28.43 -47.59 -59.56
N ALA A 76 -28.46 -48.02 -60.82
CA ALA A 76 -27.30 -48.14 -61.69
C ALA A 76 -27.03 -46.89 -62.55
N ILE A 77 -27.94 -45.90 -62.56
CA ILE A 77 -27.80 -44.65 -63.34
C ILE A 77 -26.51 -43.89 -62.96
N PRO A 78 -26.19 -43.61 -61.68
CA PRO A 78 -24.97 -42.86 -61.34
C PRO A 78 -23.69 -43.56 -61.80
N ALA A 79 -23.64 -44.89 -61.64
CA ALA A 79 -22.51 -45.71 -62.08
C ALA A 79 -22.38 -45.76 -63.61
N THR A 80 -23.49 -45.64 -64.33
CA THR A 80 -23.50 -45.57 -65.80
C THR A 80 -23.02 -44.20 -66.29
N LEU A 81 -23.48 -43.11 -65.65
CA LEU A 81 -23.03 -41.75 -65.96
C LEU A 81 -21.54 -41.52 -65.65
N ALA A 82 -20.98 -42.19 -64.65
CA ALA A 82 -19.55 -42.10 -64.34
C ALA A 82 -18.64 -42.62 -65.48
N LYS A 83 -19.13 -43.52 -66.33
CA LYS A 83 -18.39 -44.16 -67.43
C LYS A 83 -18.37 -43.33 -68.72
N TYR A 84 -18.82 -42.07 -68.67
CA TYR A 84 -19.14 -41.23 -69.84
C TYR A 84 -17.97 -41.04 -70.84
N PHE A 85 -16.73 -41.28 -70.41
CA PHE A 85 -15.53 -41.14 -71.24
C PHE A 85 -14.80 -42.45 -71.52
N ASP A 86 -15.29 -43.59 -71.03
CA ASP A 86 -14.57 -44.87 -71.08
C ASP A 86 -14.81 -45.65 -72.38
N GLY A 87 -15.73 -45.19 -73.25
CA GLY A 87 -16.08 -45.85 -74.51
C GLY A 87 -16.83 -47.17 -74.36
N THR A 88 -17.21 -47.53 -73.12
CA THR A 88 -17.88 -48.79 -72.77
C THR A 88 -19.40 -48.65 -72.61
N ILE A 89 -19.96 -47.45 -72.81
CA ILE A 89 -21.41 -47.20 -72.73
C ILE A 89 -22.06 -47.62 -74.04
N GLU A 90 -23.24 -48.25 -73.98
CA GLU A 90 -23.99 -48.61 -75.16
C GLU A 90 -24.31 -47.37 -76.04
N PRO A 91 -24.25 -47.49 -77.38
CA PRO A 91 -24.41 -46.34 -78.27
C PRO A 91 -25.73 -45.56 -78.09
N HIS A 92 -26.81 -46.26 -77.72
CA HIS A 92 -28.12 -45.66 -77.50
C HIS A 92 -28.15 -44.77 -76.24
N LEU A 93 -27.53 -45.22 -75.15
CA LEU A 93 -27.36 -44.40 -73.94
C LEU A 93 -26.40 -43.22 -74.19
N SER A 94 -25.34 -43.43 -74.96
CA SER A 94 -24.41 -42.36 -75.34
C SER A 94 -25.11 -41.23 -76.10
N LEU A 95 -26.00 -41.58 -77.04
CA LEU A 95 -26.83 -40.61 -77.77
C LEU A 95 -27.79 -39.87 -76.82
N PHE A 96 -28.43 -40.59 -75.90
CA PHE A 96 -29.34 -39.98 -74.93
C PHE A 96 -28.62 -39.02 -73.98
N ILE A 97 -27.43 -39.37 -73.47
CA ILE A 97 -26.66 -38.46 -72.62
C ILE A 97 -26.18 -37.24 -73.43
N ALA A 98 -25.80 -37.41 -74.70
CA ALA A 98 -25.47 -36.27 -75.56
C ALA A 98 -26.67 -35.30 -75.69
N PHE A 99 -27.89 -35.83 -75.82
CA PHE A 99 -29.11 -35.02 -75.76
C PHE A 99 -29.25 -34.28 -74.41
N LEU A 100 -29.05 -34.96 -73.27
CA LEU A 100 -29.11 -34.32 -71.95
C LEU A 100 -28.05 -33.22 -71.77
N LYS A 101 -26.86 -33.38 -72.34
CA LYS A 101 -25.84 -32.32 -72.35
C LYS A 101 -26.27 -31.11 -73.17
N LEU A 102 -26.95 -31.32 -74.29
CA LEU A 102 -27.52 -30.21 -75.06
C LEU A 102 -28.67 -29.53 -74.31
N LEU A 103 -29.44 -30.29 -73.52
CA LEU A 103 -30.52 -29.78 -72.68
C LEU A 103 -30.00 -28.91 -71.50
N ALA A 104 -28.75 -29.09 -71.08
CA ALA A 104 -28.15 -28.29 -70.01
C ALA A 104 -28.02 -26.79 -70.36
N TYR A 105 -27.82 -26.42 -71.64
CA TYR A 105 -27.72 -25.02 -72.06
C TYR A 105 -29.00 -24.21 -71.84
N PRO A 106 -30.19 -24.65 -72.33
CA PRO A 106 -31.43 -23.95 -72.03
C PRO A 106 -31.79 -24.02 -70.54
N GLN A 107 -31.47 -25.11 -69.83
CA GLN A 107 -31.61 -25.18 -68.37
C GLN A 107 -30.80 -24.09 -67.65
N GLN A 108 -29.54 -23.87 -68.04
CA GLN A 108 -28.71 -22.81 -67.47
C GLN A 108 -29.28 -21.42 -67.74
N SER A 109 -29.77 -21.18 -68.96
CA SER A 109 -30.43 -19.92 -69.33
C SER A 109 -31.70 -19.66 -68.50
N LEU A 110 -32.52 -20.70 -68.29
CA LEU A 110 -33.73 -20.65 -67.49
C LEU A 110 -33.39 -20.36 -66.01
N ASN A 111 -32.39 -21.04 -65.46
CA ASN A 111 -31.90 -20.80 -64.10
C ASN A 111 -31.22 -19.42 -63.93
N GLY A 112 -30.90 -18.72 -65.02
CA GLY A 112 -30.44 -17.33 -65.00
C GLY A 112 -31.58 -16.28 -64.97
N ILE A 113 -32.85 -16.68 -65.14
CA ILE A 113 -33.99 -15.75 -65.07
C ILE A 113 -34.14 -15.10 -63.68
N PRO A 114 -34.10 -15.85 -62.56
CA PRO A 114 -34.30 -15.27 -61.23
C PRO A 114 -33.32 -14.12 -60.93
N LYS A 115 -32.03 -14.31 -61.23
CA LYS A 115 -31.00 -13.26 -61.07
C LYS A 115 -31.30 -12.03 -61.92
N ARG A 116 -31.60 -12.21 -63.22
CA ARG A 116 -31.93 -11.09 -64.12
C ARG A 116 -33.19 -10.35 -63.69
N HIS A 117 -34.21 -11.07 -63.22
CA HIS A 117 -35.44 -10.48 -62.71
C HIS A 117 -35.18 -9.66 -61.43
N LEU A 118 -34.37 -10.20 -60.51
CA LEU A 118 -33.98 -9.51 -59.28
C LEU A 118 -33.14 -8.26 -59.58
N ASP A 119 -32.16 -8.37 -60.47
CA ASP A 119 -31.36 -7.23 -60.96
C ASP A 119 -32.25 -6.17 -61.61
N PHE A 120 -33.18 -6.56 -62.49
CA PHE A 120 -34.13 -5.64 -63.13
C PHE A 120 -35.02 -4.95 -62.09
N TYR A 121 -35.58 -5.71 -61.16
CA TYR A 121 -36.47 -5.15 -60.14
C TYR A 121 -35.74 -4.15 -59.24
N TYR A 122 -34.54 -4.49 -58.74
CA TYR A 122 -33.81 -3.59 -57.86
C TYR A 122 -33.15 -2.42 -58.59
N LYS A 123 -32.53 -2.64 -59.75
CA LYS A 123 -31.76 -1.60 -60.47
C LYS A 123 -32.63 -0.73 -61.40
N GLU A 124 -33.62 -1.32 -62.08
CA GLU A 124 -34.41 -0.58 -63.09
C GLU A 124 -35.76 -0.10 -62.54
N VAL A 125 -36.47 -0.93 -61.78
CA VAL A 125 -37.79 -0.56 -61.21
C VAL A 125 -37.63 0.28 -59.95
N LEU A 126 -36.91 -0.23 -58.96
CA LEU A 126 -36.68 0.46 -57.68
C LEU A 126 -35.53 1.47 -57.74
N LYS A 127 -34.68 1.41 -58.77
CA LYS A 127 -33.54 2.32 -58.98
C LYS A 127 -32.59 2.38 -57.79
N LEU A 128 -32.40 1.24 -57.12
CA LEU A 128 -31.39 1.08 -56.08
C LEU A 128 -30.02 1.10 -56.74
N SER A 129 -29.10 1.84 -56.12
CA SER A 129 -27.68 1.86 -56.49
C SER A 129 -26.87 1.17 -55.38
N PRO A 130 -25.78 0.48 -55.72
CA PRO A 130 -24.83 0.02 -54.72
C PRO A 130 -24.33 1.22 -53.90
N ASN A 131 -24.11 1.00 -52.60
CA ASN A 131 -23.49 2.01 -51.76
C ASN A 131 -22.10 2.36 -52.32
N PRO A 132 -21.68 3.63 -52.22
CA PRO A 132 -20.32 4.03 -52.56
C PRO A 132 -19.32 3.30 -51.64
N PHE A 133 -18.09 3.13 -52.12
CA PHE A 133 -17.00 2.63 -51.29
C PHE A 133 -16.75 3.59 -50.12
N SER A 134 -16.69 3.05 -48.91
CA SER A 134 -16.22 3.78 -47.74
C SER A 134 -14.71 3.57 -47.63
N PRO A 135 -13.90 4.63 -47.46
CA PRO A 135 -12.47 4.47 -47.24
C PRO A 135 -12.20 3.79 -45.90
N ASP A 136 -11.14 2.99 -45.84
CA ASP A 136 -10.66 2.40 -44.59
C ASP A 136 -10.03 3.47 -43.69
N THR A 137 -10.08 3.25 -42.38
CA THR A 137 -9.40 4.09 -41.37
C THR A 137 -8.34 3.28 -40.64
N VAL A 138 -7.26 3.95 -40.20
CA VAL A 138 -6.15 3.33 -39.47
C VAL A 138 -5.69 4.24 -38.34
N HIS A 139 -5.19 3.65 -37.26
CA HIS A 139 -4.53 4.39 -36.19
C HIS A 139 -3.03 4.50 -36.50
N VAL A 140 -2.46 5.70 -36.24
CA VAL A 140 -1.06 6.00 -36.51
C VAL A 140 -0.43 6.55 -35.23
N ILE A 141 0.75 6.03 -34.88
CA ILE A 141 1.56 6.50 -33.76
C ILE A 141 2.73 7.29 -34.34
N PHE A 142 2.92 8.52 -33.87
CA PHE A 142 4.04 9.37 -34.27
C PHE A 142 5.15 9.33 -33.24
N GLU A 143 6.36 9.00 -33.67
CA GLU A 143 7.57 9.13 -32.85
C GLU A 143 8.37 10.35 -33.31
N LEU A 144 8.74 11.20 -32.36
CA LEU A 144 9.58 12.36 -32.62
C LEU A 144 11.05 11.95 -32.81
N ALA A 145 11.74 12.63 -33.73
CA ALA A 145 13.19 12.54 -33.83
C ALA A 145 13.86 13.00 -32.51
N LYS A 146 15.03 12.46 -32.17
CA LYS A 146 15.71 12.63 -30.86
C LYS A 146 15.79 14.07 -30.34
N ASN A 147 15.92 15.06 -31.23
CA ASN A 147 16.09 16.47 -30.86
C ASN A 147 14.80 17.30 -30.95
N ALA A 148 13.69 16.75 -31.47
CA ALA A 148 12.42 17.46 -31.58
C ALA A 148 11.68 17.46 -30.22
N THR A 149 11.00 18.56 -29.90
CA THR A 149 10.18 18.69 -28.68
C THR A 149 8.70 18.52 -28.97
N SER A 150 8.25 19.04 -30.12
CA SER A 150 6.89 18.94 -30.62
C SER A 150 6.88 19.22 -32.12
N GLU A 151 5.94 18.62 -32.85
CA GLU A 151 5.71 18.88 -34.28
C GLU A 151 4.21 18.84 -34.59
N LEU A 152 3.72 19.77 -35.40
CA LEU A 152 2.34 19.78 -35.88
C LEU A 152 2.24 18.95 -37.16
N VAL A 153 1.35 17.96 -37.15
CA VAL A 153 0.90 17.25 -38.34
C VAL A 153 -0.46 17.84 -38.73
N GLU A 154 -0.49 18.57 -39.85
CA GLU A 154 -1.71 19.23 -40.31
C GLU A 154 -2.74 18.22 -40.82
N LYS A 155 -4.01 18.57 -40.71
CA LYS A 155 -5.11 17.86 -41.35
C LYS A 155 -4.85 17.68 -42.85
N ASN A 156 -5.21 16.52 -43.38
CA ASN A 156 -4.96 16.09 -44.75
C ASN A 156 -3.48 15.82 -45.10
N SER A 157 -2.55 15.87 -44.13
CA SER A 157 -1.19 15.37 -44.36
C SER A 157 -1.25 13.93 -44.85
N VAL A 158 -0.56 13.65 -45.97
CA VAL A 158 -0.60 12.36 -46.65
C VAL A 158 0.42 11.40 -46.03
N LEU A 159 -0.06 10.21 -45.65
CA LEU A 159 0.73 9.11 -45.11
C LEU A 159 0.74 7.96 -46.12
N GLU A 160 1.93 7.60 -46.61
CA GLU A 160 2.10 6.52 -47.58
C GLU A 160 2.08 5.15 -46.88
N ALA A 161 1.26 4.24 -47.38
CA ALA A 161 1.05 2.90 -46.82
C ALA A 161 1.32 1.79 -47.85
N GLY A 162 2.36 1.96 -48.67
CA GLY A 162 2.79 0.97 -49.66
C GLY A 162 1.84 0.86 -50.86
N LYS A 163 1.71 -0.35 -51.42
CA LYS A 163 0.88 -0.64 -52.60
C LYS A 163 -0.14 -1.73 -52.32
N ASP A 164 -1.27 -1.69 -53.01
CA ASP A 164 -2.30 -2.73 -52.95
C ASP A 164 -1.96 -3.98 -53.79
N SER A 165 -2.87 -4.96 -53.81
CA SER A 165 -2.68 -6.21 -54.57
C SER A 165 -2.67 -6.04 -56.09
N GLU A 166 -3.12 -4.90 -56.60
CA GLU A 166 -3.10 -4.54 -58.02
C GLU A 166 -1.89 -3.65 -58.37
N GLY A 167 -1.09 -3.26 -57.37
CA GLY A 167 0.10 -2.44 -57.52
C GLY A 167 -0.13 -0.93 -57.43
N ASN A 168 -1.34 -0.49 -57.07
CA ASN A 168 -1.65 0.93 -56.90
C ASN A 168 -1.16 1.45 -55.53
N PRO A 169 -0.67 2.69 -55.43
CA PRO A 169 -0.24 3.26 -54.16
C PRO A 169 -1.42 3.47 -53.20
N ARG A 170 -1.21 3.15 -51.92
CA ARG A 170 -2.17 3.37 -50.84
C ARG A 170 -1.75 4.56 -50.01
N ASN A 171 -2.60 5.57 -49.98
CA ASN A 171 -2.36 6.81 -49.23
C ASN A 171 -3.50 7.03 -48.23
N TYR A 172 -3.13 7.34 -46.99
CA TYR A 172 -4.05 7.80 -45.96
C TYR A 172 -3.84 9.30 -45.74
N ALA A 173 -4.85 9.96 -45.20
CA ALA A 173 -4.79 11.38 -44.87
C ALA A 173 -5.20 11.58 -43.41
N MET A 174 -4.54 12.50 -42.71
CA MET A 174 -4.91 12.87 -41.35
C MET A 174 -6.33 13.45 -41.31
N ASP A 175 -7.15 12.99 -40.37
CA ASP A 175 -8.54 13.42 -40.16
C ASP A 175 -8.65 14.81 -39.50
N GLY A 176 -7.64 15.18 -38.72
CA GLY A 176 -7.49 16.47 -38.06
C GLY A 176 -6.03 16.86 -37.82
N ASP A 177 -5.85 18.05 -37.25
CA ASP A 177 -4.55 18.54 -36.81
C ASP A 177 -4.12 17.77 -35.55
N PHE A 178 -2.87 17.29 -35.52
CA PHE A 178 -2.30 16.59 -34.37
C PHE A 178 -0.93 17.14 -34.02
N VAL A 179 -0.71 17.49 -32.75
CA VAL A 179 0.61 17.92 -32.26
C VAL A 179 1.30 16.76 -31.57
N ALA A 180 2.25 16.13 -32.27
CA ALA A 180 3.12 15.12 -31.70
C ALA A 180 4.07 15.77 -30.68
N ASN A 181 4.22 15.19 -29.49
CA ASN A 181 5.11 15.68 -28.43
C ASN A 181 5.83 14.50 -27.76
N ARG A 182 6.62 14.77 -26.70
CA ARG A 182 7.39 13.75 -25.97
C ARG A 182 6.59 12.96 -24.92
N ALA A 183 5.27 13.13 -24.86
CA ALA A 183 4.44 12.38 -23.92
C ALA A 183 4.40 10.90 -24.32
N GLN A 184 4.62 10.05 -23.32
CA GLN A 184 4.56 8.61 -23.46
C GLN A 184 3.83 8.00 -22.26
N VAL A 185 3.22 6.84 -22.46
CA VAL A 185 2.71 6.03 -21.36
C VAL A 185 3.91 5.46 -20.60
N ALA A 186 4.23 6.04 -19.45
CA ALA A 186 5.40 5.63 -18.66
C ALA A 186 5.16 4.31 -17.90
N ALA A 187 3.93 4.08 -17.44
CA ALA A 187 3.49 2.85 -16.79
C ALA A 187 1.96 2.74 -16.87
N MET A 188 1.45 1.51 -16.75
CA MET A 188 0.03 1.22 -16.58
C MET A 188 -0.11 0.33 -15.36
N HIS A 189 -1.02 0.67 -14.46
CA HIS A 189 -1.30 -0.11 -13.26
C HIS A 189 -2.81 -0.28 -13.13
N THR A 190 -3.24 -1.44 -12.65
CA THR A 190 -4.65 -1.75 -12.43
C THR A 190 -4.85 -2.24 -11.01
N ILE A 191 -5.92 -1.78 -10.37
CA ILE A 191 -6.48 -2.38 -9.15
C ILE A 191 -7.89 -2.84 -9.51
N TYR A 192 -8.21 -4.06 -9.11
CA TYR A 192 -9.46 -4.73 -9.43
C TYR A 192 -10.02 -5.41 -8.18
N THR A 193 -11.34 -5.50 -8.07
CA THR A 193 -12.02 -6.27 -7.02
C THR A 193 -12.70 -7.44 -7.70
N ASP A 194 -12.31 -8.66 -7.36
CA ASP A 194 -12.86 -9.89 -7.94
C ASP A 194 -14.27 -10.21 -7.43
N GLU A 195 -14.89 -11.26 -8.00
CA GLU A 195 -16.24 -11.69 -7.62
C GLU A 195 -16.36 -12.11 -6.14
N ASP A 196 -15.24 -12.49 -5.51
CA ASP A 196 -15.15 -12.84 -4.09
C ASP A 196 -14.93 -11.62 -3.18
N ASN A 197 -14.99 -10.39 -3.71
CA ASN A 197 -14.62 -9.13 -3.04
C ASN A 197 -13.15 -9.09 -2.57
N LYS A 198 -12.24 -9.80 -3.23
CA LYS A 198 -10.81 -9.70 -2.97
C LYS A 198 -10.19 -8.67 -3.90
N LEU A 199 -9.32 -7.84 -3.34
CA LEU A 199 -8.54 -6.88 -4.12
C LEU A 199 -7.37 -7.58 -4.81
N ARG A 200 -7.19 -7.27 -6.08
CA ARG A 200 -6.09 -7.71 -6.94
C ARG A 200 -5.41 -6.51 -7.58
N TYR A 201 -4.15 -6.67 -7.94
CA TYR A 201 -3.40 -5.63 -8.62
C TYR A 201 -2.56 -6.18 -9.77
N ALA A 202 -2.30 -5.32 -10.74
CA ALA A 202 -1.33 -5.55 -11.79
C ALA A 202 -0.43 -4.31 -11.92
N LEU A 203 0.88 -4.51 -11.83
CA LEU A 203 1.87 -3.46 -12.10
C LEU A 203 2.15 -3.32 -13.59
N VAL A 204 1.87 -4.36 -14.38
CA VAL A 204 2.00 -4.38 -15.84
C VAL A 204 0.79 -5.14 -16.38
N PRO A 205 -0.40 -4.53 -16.50
CA PRO A 205 -1.65 -5.25 -16.80
C PRO A 205 -1.64 -5.97 -18.16
N ASN A 206 -0.76 -5.58 -19.08
CA ASN A 206 -0.54 -6.23 -20.38
C ASN A 206 0.41 -7.45 -20.30
N THR A 207 0.40 -8.15 -19.18
CA THR A 207 1.10 -9.42 -18.91
C THR A 207 0.09 -10.44 -18.39
N LYS A 208 0.43 -11.73 -18.44
CA LYS A 208 -0.45 -12.83 -18.04
C LYS A 208 -0.71 -12.84 -16.53
N ASP A 209 0.32 -12.56 -15.74
CA ASP A 209 0.25 -12.52 -14.27
C ASP A 209 0.02 -11.11 -13.71
N GLY A 210 0.01 -10.09 -14.57
CA GLY A 210 -0.09 -8.68 -14.16
C GLY A 210 1.23 -8.10 -13.63
N LEU A 211 2.34 -8.82 -13.73
CA LEU A 211 3.67 -8.41 -13.25
C LEU A 211 4.72 -8.45 -14.37
N GLU A 212 5.12 -9.65 -14.81
CA GLU A 212 6.25 -9.82 -15.73
C GLU A 212 6.04 -10.95 -16.77
N GLU A 213 5.10 -11.87 -16.55
CA GLU A 213 4.93 -13.05 -17.42
C GLU A 213 4.31 -12.63 -18.78
N PRO A 214 4.99 -12.86 -19.91
CA PRO A 214 4.47 -12.44 -21.21
C PRO A 214 3.17 -13.17 -21.58
N LEU A 215 2.29 -12.49 -22.32
CA LEU A 215 1.09 -13.11 -22.87
C LEU A 215 1.47 -14.20 -23.90
N GLU A 216 0.78 -15.34 -23.84
CA GLU A 216 0.82 -16.39 -24.87
C GLU A 216 -0.14 -16.00 -26.02
N GLU A 217 -0.07 -16.68 -27.17
CA GLU A 217 -0.71 -16.34 -28.47
C GLU A 217 -2.06 -15.56 -28.37
N ASP A 218 -2.16 -14.51 -29.21
CA ASP A 218 -3.07 -13.35 -29.18
C ASP A 218 -2.72 -12.28 -28.14
N LEU A 219 -2.28 -11.10 -28.63
CA LEU A 219 -1.84 -9.90 -27.87
C LEU A 219 -2.98 -9.17 -27.12
N THR A 220 -3.97 -9.91 -26.64
CA THR A 220 -5.12 -9.36 -25.90
C THR A 220 -5.02 -9.70 -24.42
N TRP A 221 -5.37 -8.74 -23.56
CA TRP A 221 -5.40 -8.92 -22.11
C TRP A 221 -6.62 -8.23 -21.51
N SER A 222 -7.00 -8.62 -20.30
CA SER A 222 -8.02 -7.88 -19.54
C SER A 222 -7.43 -6.60 -18.94
N ALA A 223 -7.80 -5.45 -19.48
CA ALA A 223 -7.29 -4.16 -18.99
C ALA A 223 -7.82 -3.78 -17.60
N PHE A 224 -8.97 -4.34 -17.18
CA PHE A 224 -9.73 -3.88 -16.02
C PHE A 224 -9.91 -4.92 -14.91
N GLY A 225 -9.27 -6.10 -15.02
CA GLY A 225 -9.34 -7.12 -13.97
C GLY A 225 -9.15 -8.52 -14.49
N ASP A 226 -8.29 -9.29 -13.82
CA ASP A 226 -8.11 -10.71 -14.05
C ASP A 226 -7.98 -11.44 -12.71
N ASP A 227 -8.68 -12.56 -12.56
CA ASP A 227 -8.64 -13.38 -11.34
C ASP A 227 -7.31 -14.13 -11.17
N GLY A 228 -6.48 -14.18 -12.21
CA GLY A 228 -5.11 -14.68 -12.17
C GLY A 228 -4.12 -13.71 -11.54
N TRP A 229 -4.46 -12.43 -11.41
CA TRP A 229 -3.58 -11.41 -10.83
C TRP A 229 -3.36 -11.58 -9.33
N PRO A 230 -2.20 -11.15 -8.80
CA PRO A 230 -1.89 -11.28 -7.38
C PRO A 230 -2.86 -10.50 -6.49
N LEU A 231 -3.11 -11.06 -5.30
CA LEU A 231 -3.89 -10.40 -4.26
C LEU A 231 -3.15 -9.20 -3.69
N VAL A 232 -3.90 -8.17 -3.34
CA VAL A 232 -3.38 -6.98 -2.65
C VAL A 232 -3.18 -7.29 -1.17
N ASP A 233 -1.98 -7.02 -0.67
CA ASP A 233 -1.76 -6.87 0.77
C ASP A 233 -2.39 -5.55 1.23
N LEU A 234 -3.46 -5.63 2.02
CA LEU A 234 -4.09 -4.43 2.58
C LEU A 234 -3.20 -3.91 3.72
N GLU A 235 -2.45 -2.84 3.45
CA GLU A 235 -1.46 -2.27 4.36
C GLU A 235 -1.59 -0.73 4.45
N ILE A 236 -1.31 -0.17 5.63
CA ILE A 236 -1.11 1.27 5.86
C ILE A 236 0.32 1.48 6.34
N ALA A 237 1.02 2.47 5.80
CA ALA A 237 2.37 2.83 6.25
C ALA A 237 2.39 4.24 6.85
N LEU A 238 2.97 4.38 8.04
CA LEU A 238 3.25 5.64 8.71
C LEU A 238 4.76 5.81 8.83
N ALA A 239 5.30 6.89 8.28
CA ALA A 239 6.74 7.18 8.33
C ALA A 239 7.00 8.41 9.21
N GLY A 240 8.00 8.35 10.08
CA GLY A 240 8.38 9.52 10.88
C GLY A 240 9.49 9.26 11.89
N GLN A 241 10.17 10.35 12.27
CA GLN A 241 11.25 10.33 13.27
C GLN A 241 10.77 9.85 14.64
N ILE A 242 9.46 9.94 14.92
CA ILE A 242 8.86 9.42 16.15
C ILE A 242 9.06 7.90 16.31
N PHE A 243 9.26 7.18 15.20
CA PHE A 243 9.54 5.74 15.19
C PHE A 243 11.04 5.39 15.23
N ALA A 244 11.94 6.36 15.32
CA ALA A 244 13.37 6.12 15.51
C ALA A 244 13.66 5.70 16.96
N LEU A 245 13.39 4.44 17.27
CA LEU A 245 13.46 3.87 18.61
C LEU A 245 14.50 2.75 18.62
N LYS A 246 15.54 2.89 19.45
CA LYS A 246 16.75 2.07 19.40
C LYS A 246 16.65 0.88 20.34
N GLU A 247 16.12 1.08 21.54
CA GLU A 247 16.22 0.10 22.62
C GLU A 247 15.05 0.18 23.60
N GLY A 248 15.12 -0.62 24.67
CA GLY A 248 14.10 -0.68 25.72
C GLY A 248 12.79 -1.32 25.25
N THR A 249 11.84 -1.40 26.16
CA THR A 249 10.45 -1.75 25.81
C THR A 249 9.78 -0.51 25.24
N ARG A 250 9.28 -0.60 24.00
CA ARG A 250 8.71 0.55 23.28
C ARG A 250 7.21 0.33 23.13
N ILE A 251 6.40 1.26 23.64
CA ILE A 251 4.95 1.22 23.54
C ILE A 251 4.53 2.39 22.65
N ILE A 252 3.83 2.08 21.56
CA ILE A 252 3.38 3.05 20.58
C ILE A 252 1.87 3.04 20.56
N SER A 253 1.27 4.20 20.86
CA SER A 253 -0.18 4.41 20.84
C SER A 253 -0.54 5.35 19.69
N LEU A 254 -1.41 4.87 18.81
CA LEU A 254 -1.94 5.61 17.67
C LEU A 254 -3.38 5.97 17.95
N ASN A 255 -3.66 7.26 18.07
CA ASN A 255 -5.02 7.78 18.24
C ASN A 255 -5.49 8.44 16.94
N TRP A 256 -6.42 7.78 16.26
CA TRP A 256 -6.93 8.16 14.96
C TRP A 256 -8.18 9.03 15.09
N ALA A 257 -8.28 10.10 14.30
CA ALA A 257 -9.52 10.86 14.17
C ALA A 257 -10.33 10.38 12.95
N PHE A 258 -10.90 9.17 13.06
CA PHE A 258 -11.79 8.64 12.02
C PHE A 258 -13.13 9.38 11.97
N SER A 259 -13.66 9.55 10.75
CA SER A 259 -14.99 10.11 10.48
C SER A 259 -16.13 9.18 10.92
N LYS A 260 -15.88 7.87 10.97
CA LYS A 260 -16.79 6.84 11.47
C LYS A 260 -16.00 5.67 12.07
N LYS A 261 -16.66 4.79 12.82
CA LYS A 261 -16.04 3.58 13.37
C LYS A 261 -15.45 2.70 12.25
N LEU A 262 -14.20 2.24 12.41
CA LEU A 262 -13.64 1.15 11.59
C LEU A 262 -14.08 -0.19 12.18
N ASN A 263 -14.87 -0.95 11.42
CA ASN A 263 -15.20 -2.33 11.76
C ASN A 263 -14.15 -3.24 11.15
N LEU A 264 -13.21 -3.69 11.98
CA LEU A 264 -12.17 -4.62 11.55
C LEU A 264 -12.76 -6.00 11.33
N ILE A 265 -12.48 -6.58 10.16
CA ILE A 265 -12.75 -7.98 9.87
C ILE A 265 -11.41 -8.69 10.02
N GLY A 266 -11.29 -9.59 11.00
CA GLY A 266 -10.02 -10.26 11.31
C GLY A 266 -9.08 -9.46 12.22
N SER A 267 -7.78 -9.71 12.10
CA SER A 267 -6.70 -9.13 12.90
C SER A 267 -5.86 -8.13 12.12
N MET A 268 -5.20 -7.25 12.86
CA MET A 268 -4.24 -6.30 12.32
C MET A 268 -2.86 -6.56 12.92
N TYR A 269 -1.82 -6.35 12.14
CA TYR A 269 -0.44 -6.62 12.53
C TYR A 269 0.44 -5.41 12.26
N ALA A 270 1.37 -5.13 13.18
CA ALA A 270 2.37 -4.08 13.06
C ALA A 270 3.72 -4.70 12.69
N SER A 271 4.46 -4.07 11.79
CA SER A 271 5.88 -4.31 11.57
C SER A 271 6.61 -2.99 11.42
N PHE A 272 7.87 -2.94 11.83
CA PHE A 272 8.71 -1.76 11.75
C PHE A 272 9.93 -2.01 10.88
N THR A 273 10.52 -0.95 10.34
CA THR A 273 11.78 -1.01 9.59
C THR A 273 12.98 -1.16 10.53
N THR A 274 13.94 -1.99 10.14
CA THR A 274 15.21 -2.23 10.83
C THR A 274 16.34 -2.32 9.81
N GLU A 275 17.60 -2.36 10.28
CA GLU A 275 18.74 -2.42 9.36
C GLU A 275 18.78 -3.72 8.54
N GLU A 276 18.13 -4.77 9.02
CA GLU A 276 18.10 -6.10 8.39
C GLU A 276 16.78 -6.40 7.65
N GLY A 277 15.76 -5.55 7.77
CA GLY A 277 14.44 -5.78 7.17
C GLY A 277 13.29 -5.32 8.04
N TRP A 278 12.12 -5.93 7.83
CA TRP A 278 10.96 -5.71 8.67
C TRP A 278 11.06 -6.53 9.97
N THR A 279 10.61 -5.98 11.09
CA THR A 279 10.39 -6.78 12.31
C THR A 279 9.34 -7.86 12.07
N ASP A 280 9.35 -8.89 12.92
CA ASP A 280 8.23 -9.82 13.02
C ASP A 280 6.90 -9.10 13.25
N GLU A 281 5.81 -9.73 12.81
CA GLU A 281 4.47 -9.17 12.91
C GLU A 281 3.96 -9.19 14.36
N ILE A 282 3.68 -8.01 14.89
CA ILE A 282 3.11 -7.81 16.22
C ILE A 282 1.60 -7.64 16.07
N GLN A 283 0.81 -8.56 16.62
CA GLN A 283 -0.65 -8.44 16.57
C GLN A 283 -1.11 -7.20 17.35
N ILE A 284 -1.90 -6.36 16.69
CA ILE A 284 -2.46 -5.14 17.28
C ILE A 284 -3.82 -5.48 17.87
N THR A 285 -4.03 -5.06 19.12
CA THR A 285 -5.36 -5.12 19.74
C THR A 285 -5.93 -3.71 19.75
N PRO A 286 -6.92 -3.39 18.88
CA PRO A 286 -7.64 -2.13 18.96
C PRO A 286 -8.42 -2.07 20.28
N ASP A 287 -8.32 -0.96 20.99
CA ASP A 287 -9.04 -0.81 22.26
C ASP A 287 -10.55 -0.88 22.03
N GLN A 288 -11.20 -1.77 22.78
CA GLN A 288 -12.65 -1.95 22.79
C GLN A 288 -13.30 -0.87 23.68
N ILE A 289 -13.09 0.40 23.37
CA ILE A 289 -13.70 1.49 24.15
C ILE A 289 -15.22 1.51 23.87
N GLN A 290 -16.02 1.63 24.93
CA GLN A 290 -17.46 1.89 24.80
C GLN A 290 -17.68 3.28 24.18
N GLY A 291 -17.84 3.34 22.86
CA GLY A 291 -18.06 4.56 22.08
C GLY A 291 -18.10 4.30 20.57
N GLU A 292 -18.40 5.33 19.77
CA GLU A 292 -18.55 5.22 18.30
C GLU A 292 -17.22 5.13 17.53
N LYS A 293 -16.08 4.98 18.19
CA LYS A 293 -14.75 5.23 17.59
C LYS A 293 -13.69 4.23 18.07
N ASN A 294 -13.39 3.20 17.26
CA ASN A 294 -12.29 2.23 17.45
C ASN A 294 -10.95 2.87 17.03
N ASN A 295 -10.53 3.86 17.79
CA ASN A 295 -9.58 4.86 17.32
C ASN A 295 -8.23 4.81 18.01
N GLU A 296 -8.06 3.99 19.04
CA GLU A 296 -6.80 3.87 19.76
C GLU A 296 -6.20 2.47 19.55
N TRP A 297 -5.01 2.44 18.95
CA TRP A 297 -4.28 1.22 18.64
C TRP A 297 -2.94 1.25 19.35
N THR A 298 -2.68 0.24 20.17
CA THR A 298 -1.46 0.14 20.96
C THR A 298 -0.61 -1.03 20.47
N ILE A 299 0.68 -0.76 20.30
CA ILE A 299 1.70 -1.70 19.82
C ILE A 299 2.82 -1.73 20.84
N THR A 300 3.11 -2.91 21.38
CA THR A 300 4.21 -3.10 22.34
C THR A 300 5.33 -3.87 21.67
N ILE A 301 6.50 -3.24 21.55
CA ILE A 301 7.73 -3.82 21.01
C ILE A 301 8.62 -4.20 22.21
N PRO A 302 8.94 -5.50 22.38
CA PRO A 302 9.82 -5.92 23.47
C PRO A 302 11.26 -5.44 23.28
N SER A 303 12.06 -5.50 24.35
CA SER A 303 13.43 -4.97 24.36
C SER A 303 14.46 -5.77 23.55
N ASP A 304 14.13 -7.01 23.16
CA ASP A 304 14.98 -7.86 22.33
C ASP A 304 14.88 -7.56 20.82
N VAL A 305 13.86 -6.79 20.40
CA VAL A 305 13.73 -6.32 19.03
C VAL A 305 14.81 -5.28 18.75
N PRO A 306 15.56 -5.40 17.63
CA PRO A 306 16.64 -4.49 17.30
C PRO A 306 16.15 -3.04 17.10
N ALA A 307 17.12 -2.13 16.96
CA ALA A 307 16.86 -0.73 16.71
C ALA A 307 16.03 -0.53 15.43
N LEU A 308 15.02 0.32 15.53
CA LEU A 308 14.20 0.71 14.40
C LEU A 308 14.97 1.74 13.57
N SER A 309 15.14 1.44 12.29
CA SER A 309 15.97 2.24 11.38
C SER A 309 15.16 2.82 10.24
N GLY A 310 15.77 3.75 9.49
CA GLY A 310 15.17 4.34 8.31
C GLY A 310 14.79 3.32 7.23
N TYR A 311 13.73 3.63 6.48
CA TYR A 311 13.34 2.84 5.32
C TYR A 311 14.40 2.86 4.22
N ARG A 312 14.54 1.71 3.57
CA ARG A 312 15.50 1.45 2.49
C ARG A 312 14.87 0.52 1.48
N GLU A 313 14.68 0.98 0.24
CA GLU A 313 13.98 0.20 -0.80
C GLU A 313 14.68 -1.14 -1.09
N ASP A 314 16.01 -1.15 -1.10
CA ASP A 314 16.83 -2.34 -1.38
C ASP A 314 16.71 -3.45 -0.32
N ILE A 315 16.20 -3.11 0.87
CA ILE A 315 16.01 -4.04 1.99
C ILE A 315 14.51 -4.34 2.19
N HIS A 316 13.69 -3.29 2.20
CA HIS A 316 12.30 -3.37 2.66
C HIS A 316 11.29 -3.62 1.54
N LEU A 317 11.65 -3.37 0.28
CA LEU A 317 10.92 -3.78 -0.94
C LEU A 317 9.41 -3.44 -0.92
N ARG A 318 9.08 -2.19 -0.62
CA ARG A 318 7.70 -1.69 -0.50
C ARG A 318 7.42 -0.39 -1.28
N ARG A 319 8.39 0.16 -2.01
CA ARG A 319 8.28 1.37 -2.84
C ARG A 319 7.80 2.59 -2.06
N ILE A 320 8.22 2.72 -0.81
CA ILE A 320 7.88 3.86 0.04
C ILE A 320 8.95 4.93 -0.12
N ASN A 321 8.57 6.13 -0.58
CA ASN A 321 9.51 7.23 -0.78
C ASN A 321 9.83 7.96 0.55
N THR A 322 10.60 7.32 1.42
CA THR A 322 11.04 7.89 2.70
C THR A 322 12.38 7.30 3.14
N LEU A 323 13.12 8.06 3.96
CA LEU A 323 14.32 7.61 4.67
C LEU A 323 14.09 7.49 6.18
N GLN A 324 12.88 7.82 6.63
CA GLN A 324 12.48 7.74 8.03
C GLN A 324 12.10 6.31 8.40
N PRO A 325 12.14 5.93 9.68
CA PRO A 325 11.58 4.65 10.10
C PRO A 325 10.09 4.59 9.80
N VAL A 326 9.60 3.41 9.43
CA VAL A 326 8.24 3.19 8.97
C VAL A 326 7.57 2.13 9.84
N LEU A 327 6.40 2.48 10.36
CA LEU A 327 5.42 1.55 10.87
C LEU A 327 4.52 1.09 9.73
N LYS A 328 4.47 -0.21 9.49
CA LYS A 328 3.54 -0.87 8.57
C LYS A 328 2.44 -1.58 9.36
N LEU A 329 1.20 -1.30 9.01
CA LEU A 329 -0.01 -1.88 9.58
C LEU A 329 -0.68 -2.75 8.52
N ARG A 330 -0.60 -4.08 8.67
CA ARG A 330 -1.22 -5.05 7.75
C ARG A 330 -2.55 -5.52 8.30
N PHE A 331 -3.56 -5.59 7.46
CA PHE A 331 -4.85 -6.23 7.76
C PHE A 331 -4.83 -7.66 7.20
N ASP A 332 -5.23 -8.65 7.98
CA ASP A 332 -5.23 -10.05 7.55
C ASP A 332 -6.40 -10.42 6.64
N ASN A 333 -7.43 -9.58 6.57
CA ASN A 333 -8.61 -9.80 5.77
C ASN A 333 -8.86 -8.62 4.81
N ALA A 334 -8.83 -8.91 3.51
CA ALA A 334 -9.10 -7.94 2.46
C ALA A 334 -10.51 -7.32 2.55
N GLY A 335 -11.49 -8.01 3.13
CA GLY A 335 -12.85 -7.48 3.35
C GLY A 335 -12.88 -6.23 4.23
N THR A 336 -11.84 -5.97 5.03
CA THR A 336 -11.69 -4.71 5.76
C THR A 336 -11.62 -3.49 4.83
N TYR A 337 -11.19 -3.66 3.57
CA TYR A 337 -11.12 -2.57 2.60
C TYR A 337 -12.48 -1.91 2.34
N ASP A 338 -13.56 -2.68 2.26
CA ASP A 338 -14.89 -2.13 2.00
C ASP A 338 -15.38 -1.20 3.12
N GLU A 339 -15.06 -1.55 4.36
CA GLU A 339 -15.30 -0.70 5.53
C GLU A 339 -14.37 0.52 5.50
N ALA A 340 -13.07 0.30 5.26
CA ALA A 340 -12.01 1.31 5.34
C ALA A 340 -12.07 2.37 4.23
N LYS A 341 -12.45 2.01 2.99
CA LYS A 341 -12.43 2.91 1.82
C LYS A 341 -13.32 4.15 1.95
N SER A 342 -14.29 4.11 2.86
CA SER A 342 -15.23 5.20 3.12
C SER A 342 -14.91 5.98 4.41
N ILE A 343 -13.85 5.61 5.12
CA ILE A 343 -13.39 6.30 6.33
C ILE A 343 -12.49 7.45 5.92
N GLN A 344 -12.75 8.64 6.45
CA GLN A 344 -11.87 9.79 6.34
C GLN A 344 -11.08 9.95 7.64
N ILE A 345 -9.79 10.26 7.53
CA ILE A 345 -8.88 10.47 8.65
C ILE A 345 -8.51 11.94 8.69
N SER A 346 -8.87 12.67 9.75
CA SER A 346 -8.56 14.10 9.87
C SER A 346 -7.30 14.40 10.67
N LYS A 347 -6.89 13.47 11.55
CA LYS A 347 -5.75 13.59 12.45
C LYS A 347 -5.29 12.21 12.90
N ILE A 348 -4.00 12.07 13.20
CA ILE A 348 -3.44 10.93 13.93
C ILE A 348 -2.52 11.52 15.00
N ASP A 349 -2.79 11.23 16.26
CA ASP A 349 -1.87 11.50 17.36
C ASP A 349 -1.05 10.23 17.61
N VAL A 350 0.27 10.36 17.59
CA VAL A 350 1.19 9.24 17.81
C VAL A 350 1.94 9.53 19.10
N ASN A 351 1.73 8.68 20.10
CA ASN A 351 2.42 8.73 21.38
C ASN A 351 3.37 7.55 21.48
N VAL A 352 4.57 7.78 22.00
CA VAL A 352 5.58 6.76 22.21
C VAL A 352 6.09 6.84 23.63
N GLU A 353 6.10 5.70 24.29
CA GLU A 353 6.71 5.48 25.60
C GLU A 353 7.85 4.48 25.44
N VAL A 354 9.02 4.80 25.99
CA VAL A 354 10.19 3.91 25.99
C VAL A 354 10.61 3.69 27.44
N GLN A 355 10.70 2.43 27.83
CA GLN A 355 11.09 2.01 29.17
C GLN A 355 12.42 1.26 29.13
N GLY A 356 13.34 1.58 30.05
CA GLY A 356 14.65 0.91 30.16
C GLY A 356 15.63 1.27 29.05
N ALA A 357 15.67 2.54 28.62
CA ALA A 357 16.69 3.05 27.71
C ALA A 357 18.03 3.22 28.45
N THR A 358 19.12 2.70 27.87
CA THR A 358 20.44 2.61 28.54
C THR A 358 21.54 3.40 27.85
N ASP A 359 21.40 3.73 26.56
CA ASP A 359 22.32 4.50 25.73
C ASP A 359 22.20 6.00 26.01
N LEU A 360 22.47 6.36 27.27
CA LEU A 360 22.45 7.73 27.77
C LEU A 360 23.88 8.28 27.79
N ILE A 361 24.09 9.43 27.15
CA ILE A 361 25.33 10.20 27.26
C ILE A 361 25.17 11.16 28.42
N ILE A 362 25.94 10.94 29.49
CA ILE A 362 25.86 11.74 30.71
C ILE A 362 27.12 12.59 30.85
N GLU A 363 26.93 13.87 31.13
CA GLU A 363 28.00 14.85 31.30
C GLU A 363 27.76 15.65 32.59
N ASN A 364 28.83 15.97 33.31
CA ASN A 364 28.77 16.97 34.38
C ASN A 364 29.88 18.01 34.18
N VAL A 365 30.10 18.85 35.20
CA VAL A 365 31.14 19.88 35.20
C VAL A 365 32.58 19.36 35.03
N LEU A 366 32.82 18.05 35.21
CA LEU A 366 34.10 17.38 35.01
C LEU A 366 34.24 16.72 33.64
N GLY A 367 33.17 16.65 32.84
CA GLY A 367 33.13 16.01 31.53
C GLY A 367 32.18 14.80 31.49
N ASN A 368 32.38 13.94 30.48
CA ASN A 368 31.57 12.75 30.26
C ASN A 368 31.75 11.71 31.38
N ILE A 369 30.64 11.10 31.77
CA ILE A 369 30.53 10.08 32.81
C ILE A 369 30.09 8.78 32.15
N SER A 370 30.71 7.66 32.53
CA SER A 370 30.20 6.34 32.17
C SER A 370 29.22 5.88 33.25
N PRO A 371 27.95 5.59 32.90
CA PRO A 371 26.95 5.09 33.84
C PRO A 371 27.16 3.62 34.25
N ASP A 372 28.12 2.92 33.62
CA ASP A 372 28.41 1.50 33.88
C ASP A 372 29.13 1.26 35.22
N LYS A 373 29.51 2.33 35.92
CA LYS A 373 30.24 2.29 37.19
C LYS A 373 29.68 3.35 38.13
N PRO A 374 29.83 3.17 39.45
CA PRO A 374 29.40 4.18 40.39
C PRO A 374 30.02 5.56 40.08
N PHE A 375 29.19 6.60 40.02
CA PHE A 375 29.62 7.92 39.59
C PHE A 375 28.96 9.04 40.40
N MET A 376 29.60 10.20 40.38
CA MET A 376 29.13 11.40 41.09
C MET A 376 28.43 12.34 40.11
N PRO A 377 27.08 12.35 40.01
CA PRO A 377 26.34 13.14 39.02
C PRO A 377 26.68 14.62 39.07
N PHE A 378 26.93 15.16 40.26
CA PHE A 378 27.22 16.58 40.49
C PHE A 378 28.67 16.85 40.91
N GLY A 379 29.57 15.89 40.66
CA GLY A 379 30.98 15.95 41.04
C GLY A 379 31.24 15.71 42.54
N PRO A 380 32.52 15.72 42.96
CA PRO A 380 32.95 15.31 44.30
C PRO A 380 32.66 16.35 45.40
N ARG A 381 32.32 17.58 45.01
CA ARG A 381 31.90 18.66 45.92
C ARG A 381 30.74 19.41 45.30
N PRO A 382 29.51 18.87 45.39
CA PRO A 382 28.34 19.49 44.81
C PRO A 382 28.14 20.92 45.31
N LYS A 383 27.77 21.82 44.41
CA LYS A 383 27.41 23.21 44.75
C LYS A 383 25.99 23.49 44.27
N LYS A 384 25.34 24.47 44.89
CA LYS A 384 24.11 25.06 44.34
C LYS A 384 24.34 25.44 42.86
N ASN A 385 23.37 25.11 42.01
CA ASN A 385 23.35 25.28 40.56
C ASN A 385 24.35 24.41 39.77
N THR A 386 25.00 23.42 40.39
CA THR A 386 25.80 22.42 39.64
C THR A 386 24.87 21.59 38.77
N ALA A 387 25.28 21.38 37.53
CA ALA A 387 24.48 20.73 36.50
C ALA A 387 25.05 19.36 36.11
N MET A 388 24.13 18.46 35.79
CA MET A 388 24.36 17.22 35.07
C MET A 388 23.47 17.25 33.82
N THR A 389 24.04 16.89 32.69
CA THR A 389 23.40 16.85 31.39
C THR A 389 23.24 15.40 30.94
N ILE A 390 22.08 15.05 30.40
CA ILE A 390 21.74 13.76 29.82
C ILE A 390 21.33 13.99 28.37
N LYS A 391 21.98 13.27 27.45
CA LYS A 391 21.67 13.29 26.01
C LYS A 391 21.33 11.88 25.54
N ASN A 392 20.41 11.78 24.60
CA ASN A 392 20.08 10.53 23.91
C ASN A 392 19.66 10.86 22.47
N GLU A 393 20.15 10.09 21.49
CA GLU A 393 19.84 10.32 20.08
C GLU A 393 18.34 10.15 19.76
N GLU A 394 17.63 9.30 20.49
CA GLU A 394 16.18 9.10 20.34
C GLU A 394 15.38 10.36 20.67
N PHE A 395 15.92 11.29 21.45
CA PHE A 395 15.23 12.55 21.76
C PHE A 395 15.21 13.50 20.55
N VAL A 396 16.07 13.29 19.57
CA VAL A 396 16.20 14.19 18.42
C VAL A 396 14.95 14.11 17.54
N GLY A 397 14.29 15.25 17.39
CA GLY A 397 13.10 15.37 16.55
C GLY A 397 11.79 14.90 17.20
N LYS A 398 11.79 14.56 18.50
CA LYS A 398 10.60 14.17 19.26
C LYS A 398 10.24 15.21 20.32
N GLN A 399 8.95 15.44 20.53
CA GLN A 399 8.45 16.21 21.65
C GLN A 399 8.28 15.26 22.85
N ILE A 400 9.21 15.34 23.81
CA ILE A 400 9.16 14.49 25.00
C ILE A 400 8.22 15.14 26.01
N GLU A 401 7.07 14.53 26.26
CA GLU A 401 6.13 15.05 27.26
C GLU A 401 6.57 14.72 28.67
N ASN A 402 6.97 13.47 28.94
CA ASN A 402 7.43 13.04 30.26
C ASN A 402 8.84 12.45 30.17
N PHE A 403 9.68 12.76 31.14
CA PHE A 403 11.01 12.17 31.29
C PHE A 403 11.19 11.72 32.73
N GLN A 404 11.45 10.43 32.90
CA GLN A 404 11.68 9.81 34.20
C GLN A 404 13.07 9.20 34.22
N LEU A 405 13.75 9.37 35.34
CA LEU A 405 15.09 8.88 35.55
C LEU A 405 15.11 8.14 36.88
N TYR A 406 15.88 7.08 36.97
CA TYR A 406 15.81 6.19 38.12
C TYR A 406 17.21 5.96 38.65
N PHE A 407 17.49 6.45 39.86
CA PHE A 407 18.80 6.32 40.50
C PHE A 407 18.76 5.35 41.66
N ASN A 408 19.77 4.48 41.71
CA ASN A 408 20.15 3.75 42.91
C ASN A 408 21.35 4.45 43.55
N TRP A 409 21.23 4.85 44.81
CA TRP A 409 22.27 5.59 45.53
C TRP A 409 23.12 4.66 46.40
N LEU A 410 24.44 4.88 46.38
CA LEU A 410 25.42 4.14 47.17
C LEU A 410 25.82 4.89 48.45
N ASP A 411 26.16 4.18 49.52
CA ASP A 411 26.70 4.75 50.77
C ASP A 411 25.81 5.81 51.44
N VAL A 412 24.50 5.73 51.24
CA VAL A 412 23.52 6.63 51.87
C VAL A 412 23.55 6.44 53.39
N PRO A 413 23.76 7.52 54.18
CA PRO A 413 23.66 7.44 55.63
C PRO A 413 22.33 6.83 56.08
N PRO A 414 22.32 5.90 57.07
CA PRO A 414 21.10 5.25 57.54
C PRO A 414 20.02 6.22 58.05
N ASN A 415 20.44 7.37 58.60
CA ASN A 415 19.57 8.43 59.09
C ASN A 415 20.23 9.79 58.83
N LEU A 416 19.71 10.55 57.88
CA LEU A 416 20.26 11.85 57.45
C LEU A 416 19.91 12.96 58.44
N THR A 417 18.73 12.90 59.08
CA THR A 417 18.38 13.81 60.18
C THR A 417 19.45 13.80 61.28
N ASN A 418 19.89 12.62 61.71
CA ASN A 418 20.98 12.47 62.67
C ASN A 418 22.33 12.88 62.06
N HIS A 419 22.61 12.44 60.83
CA HIS A 419 23.85 12.76 60.11
C HIS A 419 24.10 14.28 60.02
N TYR A 420 23.04 15.06 59.79
CA TYR A 420 23.06 16.51 59.64
C TYR A 420 22.57 17.29 60.87
N SER A 421 22.46 16.67 62.04
CA SER A 421 21.98 17.32 63.27
C SER A 421 22.72 18.62 63.63
N HIS A 422 24.02 18.71 63.32
CA HIS A 422 24.86 19.90 63.55
C HIS A 422 24.67 21.04 62.53
N TYR A 423 23.88 20.82 61.48
CA TYR A 423 23.72 21.77 60.37
C TYR A 423 22.53 22.72 60.57
N GLN A 424 21.57 22.37 61.45
CA GLN A 424 20.28 23.08 61.59
C GLN A 424 20.44 24.59 61.80
N ALA A 425 21.34 25.02 62.70
CA ALA A 425 21.55 26.44 62.97
C ALA A 425 22.12 27.22 61.78
N ALA A 426 22.97 26.57 60.96
CA ALA A 426 23.51 27.19 59.75
C ALA A 426 22.46 27.26 58.63
N ILE A 427 21.61 26.22 58.52
CA ILE A 427 20.47 26.18 57.61
C ILE A 427 19.50 27.33 57.93
N ASP A 428 19.14 27.51 59.20
CA ASP A 428 18.24 28.57 59.66
C ASP A 428 18.82 29.97 59.41
N ALA A 429 20.14 30.13 59.62
CA ALA A 429 20.85 31.36 59.29
C ALA A 429 20.86 31.64 57.77
N GLN A 430 21.00 30.62 56.92
CA GLN A 430 20.89 30.75 55.47
C GLN A 430 19.49 31.21 55.06
N LYS A 431 18.41 30.61 55.58
CA LYS A 431 17.02 31.04 55.32
C LYS A 431 16.79 32.51 55.72
N THR A 432 17.39 32.94 56.83
CA THR A 432 17.31 34.32 57.33
C THR A 432 18.13 35.30 56.47
N ASN A 433 19.16 34.83 55.76
CA ASN A 433 19.98 35.64 54.87
C ASN A 433 19.49 35.62 53.41
N GLU A 434 18.86 34.53 52.94
CA GLU A 434 18.16 34.48 51.65
C GLU A 434 17.01 35.49 51.63
N SER A 435 16.27 35.63 52.74
CA SER A 435 15.24 36.68 52.88
C SER A 435 15.81 38.11 52.86
N LYS A 436 17.09 38.31 53.20
CA LYS A 436 17.78 39.60 53.07
C LYS A 436 18.37 39.84 51.68
N ASN A 437 18.71 38.79 50.95
CA ASN A 437 19.14 38.87 49.54
C ASN A 437 17.98 39.13 48.58
N LEU A 438 16.73 38.95 49.01
CA LEU A 438 15.51 39.41 48.31
C LEU A 438 15.33 40.95 48.30
N GLY A 439 16.29 41.72 48.84
CA GLY A 439 16.30 43.20 48.85
C GLY A 439 16.33 43.90 47.48
N TYR A 440 16.17 43.18 46.36
CA TYR A 440 16.01 43.75 45.01
C TYR A 440 14.71 43.34 44.29
N LEU A 441 13.74 42.76 44.99
CA LEU A 441 12.39 42.59 44.46
C LEU A 441 11.38 43.31 45.37
N GLN A 442 10.88 44.45 44.89
CA GLN A 442 9.65 45.04 45.43
C GLN A 442 8.49 44.08 45.13
N SER A 443 8.08 43.31 46.13
CA SER A 443 6.76 42.67 46.14
C SER A 443 5.79 43.58 46.88
N TYR A 444 4.80 44.11 46.17
CA TYR A 444 3.57 44.60 46.80
C TYR A 444 2.67 43.41 47.09
N THR A 445 2.32 43.19 48.34
CA THR A 445 1.16 42.35 48.67
C THR A 445 0.48 42.83 49.94
N TYR A 446 -0.84 43.02 49.82
CA TYR A 446 -1.77 43.36 50.88
C TYR A 446 -2.04 42.13 51.77
N PHE A 447 -2.22 42.34 53.07
CA PHE A 447 -2.69 41.36 54.05
C PHE A 447 -4.19 41.48 54.28
N THR A 448 -4.82 40.33 54.59
CA THR A 448 -5.77 40.02 55.71
C THR A 448 -6.47 38.69 55.36
N ASP A 449 -6.76 37.69 56.20
CA ASP A 449 -6.56 37.39 57.62
C ASP A 449 -6.92 35.89 57.87
N PHE A 450 -6.29 35.28 58.89
CA PHE A 450 -6.70 34.25 59.88
C PHE A 450 -7.76 33.14 59.59
N PHE A 451 -7.79 31.86 60.05
CA PHE A 451 -6.98 30.71 60.57
C PHE A 451 -7.97 29.50 60.61
N LEU A 452 -7.55 28.23 60.44
CA LEU A 452 -7.93 27.07 61.31
C LEU A 452 -7.39 25.71 60.79
N THR A 453 -6.80 24.97 61.71
CA THR A 453 -6.22 23.63 61.62
C THR A 453 -7.26 22.52 61.53
N VAL A 454 -7.00 21.46 60.75
CA VAL A 454 -7.47 20.10 61.07
C VAL A 454 -6.45 19.06 60.56
N ASN A 455 -6.05 18.14 61.44
CA ASN A 455 -5.35 16.88 61.10
C ASN A 455 -6.17 16.04 60.11
N PRO A 456 -5.54 15.10 59.39
CA PRO A 456 -5.71 13.72 59.84
C PRO A 456 -4.44 12.88 59.81
N LEU A 457 -4.36 12.05 60.85
CA LEU A 457 -3.60 10.82 60.97
C LEU A 457 -4.01 9.84 59.85
N VAL A 458 -3.05 9.27 59.11
CA VAL A 458 -3.22 7.97 58.44
C VAL A 458 -2.01 7.12 58.79
N ILE A 459 -2.27 6.04 59.53
CA ILE A 459 -1.36 4.91 59.70
C ILE A 459 -1.82 3.84 58.72
N SER A 460 -0.94 3.39 57.83
CA SER A 460 -1.05 2.09 57.18
C SER A 460 0.21 1.28 57.50
N GLY A 461 -0.02 0.05 57.95
CA GLY A 461 1.01 -0.80 58.53
C GLY A 461 1.97 -1.37 57.49
N ASN A 462 3.24 -1.34 57.85
CA ASN A 462 4.14 -2.49 57.77
C ASN A 462 5.04 -2.38 59.00
N GLU A 463 5.09 -3.41 59.85
CA GLU A 463 6.13 -3.53 60.87
C GLU A 463 7.46 -3.83 60.16
N ALA A 464 8.04 -2.79 59.55
CA ALA A 464 9.47 -2.66 59.39
C ALA A 464 9.97 -1.93 60.64
N LEU A 465 11.07 -2.44 61.23
CA LEU A 465 11.79 -1.85 62.35
C LEU A 465 11.68 -0.32 62.34
N GLY A 466 11.26 0.28 63.46
CA GLY A 466 10.95 1.71 63.57
C GLY A 466 12.08 2.62 63.09
N ILE A 467 12.08 2.91 61.80
CA ILE A 467 12.87 3.97 61.19
C ILE A 467 11.97 5.18 61.25
N GLU A 468 12.31 6.13 62.12
CA GLU A 468 11.62 7.42 62.12
C GLU A 468 11.67 8.02 60.70
N PRO A 469 10.56 8.59 60.20
CA PRO A 469 10.56 9.31 58.93
C PRO A 469 11.64 10.39 58.97
N ASP A 470 12.50 10.41 57.96
CA ASP A 470 13.58 11.37 57.83
C ASP A 470 13.11 12.55 56.94
N PRO A 471 12.67 13.68 57.51
CA PRO A 471 12.17 14.80 56.72
C PRO A 471 13.21 15.36 55.75
N MET A 472 14.52 15.22 56.05
CA MET A 472 15.59 15.69 55.17
C MET A 472 15.68 14.88 53.86
N ARG A 473 15.08 13.68 53.78
CA ARG A 473 14.99 12.90 52.53
C ARG A 473 14.01 13.51 51.53
N GLU A 474 12.95 14.19 52.00
CA GLU A 474 11.85 14.67 51.15
C GLU A 474 12.07 16.09 50.61
N ASP A 475 12.98 16.85 51.23
CA ASP A 475 13.26 18.25 50.88
C ASP A 475 14.21 18.42 49.68
N PHE A 476 14.63 17.35 49.02
CA PHE A 476 15.54 17.48 47.89
C PHE A 476 14.86 18.07 46.66
N GLN A 477 15.38 19.22 46.25
CA GLN A 477 14.85 19.96 45.12
C GLN A 477 15.86 19.99 43.99
N LEU A 478 15.33 19.76 42.80
CA LEU A 478 16.06 19.77 41.56
C LEU A 478 15.34 20.68 40.56
N GLU A 479 16.12 21.34 39.73
CA GLU A 479 15.63 22.10 38.60
C GLU A 479 16.00 21.33 37.34
N ILE A 480 15.02 21.03 36.50
CA ILE A 480 15.26 20.34 35.24
C ILE A 480 14.98 21.32 34.12
N THR A 481 15.98 21.48 33.27
CA THR A 481 15.99 22.44 32.18
C THR A 481 16.33 21.73 30.89
N SER A 482 15.64 22.10 29.83
CA SER A 482 16.05 21.85 28.46
C SER A 482 16.34 23.19 27.79
N PRO A 483 16.91 23.23 26.58
CA PRO A 483 17.10 24.49 25.87
C PRO A 483 15.78 25.26 25.56
N PHE A 484 14.61 24.68 25.86
CA PHE A 484 13.30 25.23 25.50
C PHE A 484 12.32 25.35 26.68
N GLN A 485 12.59 24.72 27.84
CA GLN A 485 11.76 24.83 29.04
C GLN A 485 12.56 24.60 30.33
N SER A 486 12.13 25.22 31.42
CA SER A 486 12.57 24.92 32.80
C SER A 486 11.39 24.43 33.64
N GLY A 487 11.61 23.43 34.47
CA GLY A 487 10.67 22.94 35.47
C GLY A 487 11.39 22.73 36.81
N GLU A 488 10.65 22.87 37.91
CA GLU A 488 11.16 22.63 39.26
C GLU A 488 10.41 21.44 39.86
N GLY A 489 11.15 20.45 40.37
CA GLY A 489 10.60 19.25 40.99
C GLY A 489 11.14 19.04 42.40
N GLN A 490 10.33 18.37 43.23
CA GLN A 490 10.77 17.80 44.51
C GLN A 490 10.88 16.29 44.32
N ALA A 491 12.04 15.72 44.59
CA ALA A 491 12.29 14.28 44.54
C ALA A 491 12.90 13.84 45.85
N LYS A 492 12.71 12.58 46.25
CA LYS A 492 13.42 12.05 47.40
C LYS A 492 14.85 11.77 46.99
N MET A 493 15.81 12.44 47.64
CA MET A 493 17.23 12.24 47.33
C MET A 493 17.67 10.79 47.58
N PHE A 494 16.98 10.10 48.48
CA PHE A 494 17.36 8.79 48.98
C PHE A 494 16.13 7.93 49.18
N ASP A 495 15.76 7.22 48.12
CA ASP A 495 14.67 6.27 48.17
C ASP A 495 15.18 4.88 47.73
N PRO A 496 14.80 3.79 48.41
CA PRO A 496 15.13 2.43 47.98
C PRO A 496 14.35 2.02 46.71
N THR A 497 13.29 2.75 46.38
CA THR A 497 12.63 2.65 45.09
C THR A 497 13.27 3.64 44.13
N PRO A 498 13.38 3.29 42.84
CA PRO A 498 13.96 4.21 41.89
C PRO A 498 13.05 5.44 41.76
N GLN A 499 13.61 6.63 41.99
CA GLN A 499 12.85 7.88 41.94
C GLN A 499 13.61 9.00 41.23
N ALA A 500 13.09 9.38 40.06
CA ALA A 500 13.01 10.75 39.58
C ALA A 500 11.90 10.78 38.52
N ASN A 501 10.69 11.12 38.97
CA ASN A 501 9.57 11.40 38.10
C ASN A 501 9.45 12.92 37.96
N ILE A 502 9.46 13.44 36.74
CA ILE A 502 9.08 14.83 36.48
C ILE A 502 7.60 14.80 36.11
N GLU A 503 6.73 15.05 37.09
CA GLU A 503 5.28 15.06 36.85
C GLU A 503 4.81 16.24 35.98
N THR A 504 5.66 17.25 35.77
CA THR A 504 5.35 18.35 34.87
C THR A 504 5.82 18.05 33.46
N PRO A 505 4.92 18.01 32.47
CA PRO A 505 5.33 17.73 31.11
C PRO A 505 6.35 18.76 30.61
N ILE A 506 7.47 18.27 30.06
CA ILE A 506 8.45 19.13 29.38
C ILE A 506 7.95 19.37 27.96
N ASN A 507 6.94 20.22 27.82
CA ASN A 507 6.44 20.62 26.53
C ASN A 507 7.57 21.25 25.68
N THR A 508 7.98 20.51 24.64
CA THR A 508 8.88 20.94 23.53
C THR A 508 10.39 20.91 23.79
N LEU A 509 10.94 19.76 24.18
CA LEU A 509 12.36 19.47 23.94
C LEU A 509 12.68 19.53 22.42
N LYS A 510 13.61 20.40 22.01
CA LYS A 510 14.32 20.31 20.72
C LYS A 510 15.82 20.13 21.01
N GLY A 511 16.49 19.24 20.28
CA GLY A 511 17.95 19.10 20.38
C GLY A 511 18.47 18.08 21.40
N GLY A 512 17.62 17.21 21.93
CA GLY A 512 18.04 15.95 22.56
C GLY A 512 18.84 16.02 23.86
N GLU A 513 18.74 17.12 24.62
CA GLU A 513 19.49 17.34 25.85
C GLU A 513 18.57 17.75 27.02
N ILE A 514 18.74 17.09 28.17
CA ILE A 514 18.09 17.41 29.44
C ILE A 514 19.16 17.72 30.48
N THR A 515 19.08 18.89 31.11
CA THR A 515 20.00 19.32 32.17
C THR A 515 19.29 19.34 33.52
N VAL A 516 19.80 18.56 34.47
CA VAL A 516 19.37 18.54 35.88
C VAL A 516 20.34 19.40 36.70
N ARG A 517 19.80 20.41 37.40
CA ARG A 517 20.54 21.32 38.28
C ARG A 517 20.13 21.12 39.74
N LEU A 518 21.12 21.19 40.60
CA LEU A 518 20.91 21.19 42.04
C LEU A 518 20.43 22.56 42.53
N LYS A 519 19.31 22.60 43.27
CA LYS A 519 18.95 23.81 44.02
C LYS A 519 19.67 23.93 45.37
N ALA A 520 20.20 22.81 45.87
CA ALA A 520 20.97 22.72 47.12
C ALA A 520 22.29 21.97 46.91
N SER A 521 23.33 22.37 47.63
CA SER A 521 24.70 21.85 47.59
C SER A 521 24.91 20.53 48.34
N PHE A 522 23.86 19.88 48.85
CA PHE A 522 23.96 18.84 49.88
C PHE A 522 24.76 19.27 51.11
N TYR A 523 24.68 20.57 51.45
CA TYR A 523 25.38 21.20 52.57
C TYR A 523 26.91 21.19 52.48
N HIS A 524 27.50 20.83 51.33
CA HIS A 524 28.94 20.94 51.09
C HIS A 524 29.47 22.38 51.20
N ASP A 525 28.64 23.37 50.89
CA ASP A 525 28.94 24.79 51.06
C ASP A 525 28.94 25.23 52.54
N LEU A 526 28.13 24.58 53.38
CA LEU A 526 28.02 24.89 54.80
C LEU A 526 29.06 24.19 55.67
N TYR A 527 29.48 22.98 55.31
CA TYR A 527 30.30 22.10 56.17
C TYR A 527 31.52 22.80 56.77
N ASN A 528 32.35 23.45 55.94
CA ASN A 528 33.56 24.12 56.43
C ASN A 528 33.22 25.28 57.39
N SER A 529 32.16 26.04 57.11
CA SER A 529 31.73 27.14 57.98
C SER A 529 31.26 26.62 59.35
N ILE A 530 30.52 25.50 59.36
CA ILE A 530 30.02 24.86 60.58
C ILE A 530 31.19 24.30 61.39
N TYR A 531 32.06 23.51 60.75
CA TYR A 531 33.24 22.90 61.36
C TYR A 531 34.15 23.95 62.03
N VAL A 532 34.50 25.02 61.29
CA VAL A 532 35.30 26.13 61.83
C VAL A 532 34.58 26.84 62.97
N SER A 533 33.27 27.06 62.86
CA SER A 533 32.50 27.74 63.91
C SER A 533 32.48 26.96 65.23
N ILE A 534 32.37 25.63 65.16
CA ILE A 534 32.36 24.74 66.32
C ILE A 534 33.74 24.72 66.99
N ILE A 535 34.81 24.56 66.21
CA ILE A 535 36.18 24.59 66.73
C ILE A 535 36.50 25.96 67.35
N THR A 536 36.12 27.05 66.68
CA THR A 536 36.40 28.40 67.18
C THR A 536 35.66 28.69 68.48
N LYS A 537 34.43 28.19 68.65
CA LYS A 537 33.65 28.32 69.88
C LYS A 537 34.21 27.49 71.05
N ALA A 538 34.82 26.35 70.76
CA ALA A 538 35.41 25.49 71.79
C ALA A 538 36.75 26.02 72.36
N GLY A 539 37.42 26.93 71.64
CA GLY A 539 38.63 27.60 72.12
C GLY A 539 39.75 26.60 72.46
N THR A 540 40.36 26.72 73.64
CA THR A 540 41.47 25.85 74.09
C THR A 540 41.00 24.55 74.76
N GLY A 541 39.69 24.33 74.90
CA GLY A 541 39.12 23.19 75.63
C GLY A 541 39.08 21.87 74.86
N GLY A 542 39.37 21.90 73.55
CA GLY A 542 39.12 20.77 72.65
C GLY A 542 37.63 20.63 72.30
N VAL A 543 37.35 19.90 71.22
CA VAL A 543 35.98 19.55 70.81
C VAL A 543 35.85 18.04 70.93
N GLU A 544 34.83 17.56 71.63
CA GLU A 544 34.53 16.13 71.65
C GLU A 544 34.16 15.65 70.24
N PRO A 545 34.56 14.44 69.81
CA PRO A 545 34.33 13.98 68.44
C PRO A 545 32.87 13.99 67.99
N ASP A 546 31.93 13.78 68.90
CA ASP A 546 30.48 13.80 68.67
C ASP A 546 29.89 15.21 68.47
N ALA A 547 30.60 16.24 68.93
CA ALA A 547 30.25 17.64 68.74
C ALA A 547 30.73 18.20 67.38
N LEU A 548 31.54 17.44 66.61
CA LEU A 548 31.93 17.82 65.27
C LEU A 548 30.84 17.46 64.24
N PRO A 549 30.64 18.27 63.20
CA PRO A 549 29.70 17.95 62.13
C PRO A 549 30.24 16.76 61.33
N ASN A 550 29.37 15.81 60.97
CA ASN A 550 29.72 14.78 60.00
C ASN A 550 30.00 15.40 58.63
N GLU A 551 30.88 14.79 57.85
CA GLU A 551 31.09 15.21 56.46
C GLU A 551 29.78 15.07 55.66
N PRO A 552 29.44 16.05 54.81
CA PRO A 552 28.22 16.00 54.03
C PRO A 552 28.29 14.84 53.04
N TYR A 553 27.19 14.10 52.91
CA TYR A 553 27.12 13.01 51.97
C TYR A 553 27.31 13.53 50.54
N THR A 554 28.16 12.84 49.77
CA THR A 554 28.38 13.15 48.36
C THR A 554 27.51 12.20 47.54
N PRO A 555 26.58 12.70 46.71
CA PRO A 555 25.74 11.86 45.88
C PRO A 555 26.59 10.95 44.99
N LEU A 556 26.47 9.65 45.24
CA LEU A 556 27.12 8.60 44.48
C LEU A 556 26.03 7.66 43.95
N VAL A 557 25.85 7.66 42.64
CA VAL A 557 24.90 6.77 41.96
C VAL A 557 25.61 5.46 41.69
N ASP A 558 25.04 4.34 42.12
CA ASP A 558 25.53 2.98 41.85
C ASP A 558 25.15 2.54 40.43
N SER A 559 23.86 2.69 40.09
CA SER A 559 23.31 2.33 38.77
C SER A 559 22.10 3.21 38.40
N MET A 560 21.80 3.24 37.10
CA MET A 560 20.52 3.71 36.57
C MET A 560 19.64 2.52 36.19
N LEU A 561 18.32 2.69 36.20
CA LEU A 561 17.34 1.66 35.86
C LEU A 561 16.50 2.01 34.64
#